data_AF-A0A2W5Z3B4-F1
#
_entry.id   AF-A0A2W5Z3B4-F1
#
_cell.length_a   1.000
_cell.length_b   1.000
_cell.length_c   1.000
_cell.angle_alpha   90.00
_cell.angle_beta   90.00
_cell.angle_gamma   90.00
#
_symmetry.space_group_name_H-M   'P 1'
#
loop_
_entity.id
_entity.type
_entity.pdbx_description
1 polymer ?
#
loop_
_entity_poly.entity_id
_entity_poly.type
_entity_poly.pdbx_seq_one_letter_code
_entity_poly.pdbx_strand_id
1 'polypeptide(L)'
;MTNRKINGSNNSETWAFDSLGRLSSDTNKLDAFSYAYDGVTDRLLNMTYPGGATANYTYFPNAQDRRLQQIKNLSSTAALISQFDYTYDTEGQILTWKKNNPSMTGTQRYDLGYDNADQLLTAPLKDDATGALVKQYTYGYDVAANRTSETVGTKT
;
A
#
# COMPACT_ATOMS: atom_id res chain seq x y z
N MET A 1 12.65 -26.42 3.42
CA MET A 1 12.67 -25.59 4.65
C MET A 1 14.10 -25.28 5.00
N THR A 2 14.39 -24.02 5.31
CA THR A 2 15.67 -23.60 5.91
C THR A 2 15.40 -23.09 7.33
N ASN A 3 16.35 -23.31 8.25
CA ASN A 3 16.26 -22.90 9.65
C ASN A 3 17.53 -22.13 10.02
N ARG A 4 17.40 -21.04 10.76
CA ARG A 4 18.49 -20.32 11.39
C ARG A 4 18.20 -20.16 12.87
N LYS A 5 19.15 -20.54 13.73
CA LYS A 5 19.11 -20.28 15.17
C LYS A 5 19.79 -18.95 15.47
N ILE A 6 19.14 -18.04 16.21
CA ILE A 6 19.74 -16.79 16.66
C ILE A 6 19.79 -16.78 18.20
N ASN A 7 20.97 -16.85 18.83
CA ASN A 7 21.13 -16.90 20.30
C ASN A 7 20.50 -18.15 20.97
N GLY A 8 20.84 -19.35 20.49
CA GLY A 8 20.38 -20.62 21.07
C GLY A 8 19.00 -21.08 20.58
N SER A 9 18.55 -22.25 21.04
CA SER A 9 17.39 -22.96 20.46
C SER A 9 16.02 -22.28 20.68
N ASN A 10 15.95 -21.23 21.52
CA ASN A 10 14.70 -20.54 21.86
C ASN A 10 14.26 -19.47 20.85
N ASN A 11 15.05 -19.24 19.80
CA ASN A 11 14.84 -18.18 18.82
C ASN A 11 15.14 -18.72 17.41
N SER A 12 14.56 -19.87 17.07
CA SER A 12 14.67 -20.43 15.74
C SER A 12 13.75 -19.67 14.79
N GLU A 13 14.31 -19.18 13.69
CA GLU A 13 13.55 -18.71 12.54
C GLU A 13 13.51 -19.83 11.51
N THR A 14 12.31 -20.17 11.05
CA THR A 14 12.11 -21.20 10.01
C THR A 14 11.43 -20.57 8.81
N TRP A 15 11.90 -20.90 7.62
CA TRP A 15 11.32 -20.47 6.35
C TRP A 15 10.89 -21.68 5.51
N ALA A 16 9.71 -21.57 4.91
CA ALA A 16 9.23 -22.45 3.87
C ALA A 16 9.13 -21.68 2.55
N PHE A 17 9.39 -22.38 1.46
CA PHE A 17 9.31 -21.82 0.11
C PHE A 17 8.33 -22.63 -0.72
N ASP A 18 7.66 -21.99 -1.66
CA ASP A 18 6.87 -22.67 -2.67
C ASP A 18 7.75 -23.32 -3.77
N SER A 19 7.13 -23.94 -4.77
CA SER A 19 7.84 -24.62 -5.86
C SER A 19 8.64 -23.68 -6.76
N LEU A 20 8.40 -22.37 -6.69
CA LEU A 20 9.14 -21.35 -7.43
C LEU A 20 10.27 -20.73 -6.59
N GLY A 21 10.44 -21.18 -5.34
CA GLY A 21 11.47 -20.67 -4.44
C GLY A 21 11.10 -19.36 -3.74
N ARG A 22 9.83 -18.94 -3.79
CA ARG A 22 9.34 -17.75 -3.08
C ARG A 22 8.96 -18.11 -1.64
N LEU A 23 9.12 -17.18 -0.71
CA LEU A 23 8.80 -17.40 0.70
C LEU A 23 7.29 -17.63 0.90
N SER A 24 6.88 -18.84 1.26
CA SER A 24 5.47 -19.17 1.47
C SER A 24 5.03 -19.07 2.93
N SER A 25 5.97 -19.26 3.87
CA SER A 25 5.78 -18.97 5.28
C SER A 25 7.09 -18.73 6.00
N ASP A 26 7.05 -17.93 7.05
CA ASP A 26 8.10 -17.87 8.05
C ASP A 26 7.51 -17.99 9.46
N THR A 27 8.31 -18.48 10.39
CA THR A 27 7.97 -18.52 11.81
C THR A 27 9.12 -17.93 12.58
N ASN A 28 8.83 -16.88 13.34
CA ASN A 28 9.79 -16.18 14.17
C ASN A 28 9.23 -16.00 15.60
N LYS A 29 9.85 -15.16 16.43
CA LYS A 29 9.40 -14.95 17.82
C LYS A 29 8.01 -14.34 17.94
N LEU A 30 7.52 -13.70 16.88
CA LEU A 30 6.18 -13.13 16.80
C LEU A 30 5.14 -14.15 16.36
N ASP A 31 5.53 -15.42 16.13
CA ASP A 31 4.74 -16.53 15.58
C ASP A 31 4.78 -16.60 14.03
N ALA A 32 3.90 -17.40 13.45
CA ALA A 32 3.89 -17.74 12.03
C ALA A 32 3.21 -16.67 11.14
N PHE A 33 3.87 -16.40 10.02
CA PHE A 33 3.37 -15.60 8.90
C PHE A 33 3.23 -16.49 7.67
N SER A 34 2.25 -16.20 6.81
CA SER A 34 2.11 -16.88 5.51
C SER A 34 1.86 -15.90 4.39
N TYR A 35 2.27 -16.31 3.19
CA TYR A 35 2.28 -15.49 1.99
C TYR A 35 1.66 -16.27 0.83
N ALA A 36 0.72 -15.64 0.12
CA ALA A 36 0.15 -16.18 -1.10
C ALA A 36 0.42 -15.23 -2.26
N TYR A 37 0.84 -15.78 -3.39
CA TYR A 37 1.26 -15.02 -4.57
C TYR A 37 0.31 -15.19 -5.75
N ASP A 38 0.34 -14.22 -6.67
CA ASP A 38 -0.43 -14.21 -7.91
C ASP A 38 0.23 -15.12 -8.95
N GLY A 39 -0.23 -16.38 -8.98
CA GLY A 39 0.23 -17.40 -9.92
C GLY A 39 1.74 -17.59 -9.84
N VAL A 40 2.41 -17.42 -10.98
CA VAL A 40 3.87 -17.57 -11.13
C VAL A 40 4.67 -16.30 -10.88
N THR A 41 4.03 -15.21 -10.45
CA THR A 41 4.68 -13.89 -10.28
C THR A 41 5.04 -13.61 -8.83
N ASP A 42 6.00 -12.74 -8.55
CA ASP A 42 6.35 -12.35 -7.17
C ASP A 42 5.35 -11.37 -6.52
N ARG A 43 4.23 -11.07 -7.20
CA ARG A 43 3.18 -10.20 -6.67
C ARG A 43 2.38 -10.93 -5.59
N LEU A 44 2.31 -10.34 -4.41
CA LEU A 44 1.63 -10.91 -3.25
C LEU A 44 0.12 -10.67 -3.37
N LEU A 45 -0.72 -11.69 -3.18
CA LEU A 45 -2.18 -11.54 -3.06
C LEU A 45 -2.62 -11.40 -1.59
N ASN A 46 -1.92 -12.07 -0.68
CA ASN A 46 -2.25 -12.08 0.73
C ASN A 46 -1.00 -12.28 1.59
N MET A 47 -0.97 -11.57 2.72
CA MET A 47 -0.13 -11.88 3.87
C MET A 47 -1.04 -12.16 5.06
N THR A 48 -0.85 -13.27 5.74
CA THR A 48 -1.52 -13.57 7.01
C THR A 48 -0.53 -13.39 8.15
N TYR A 49 -0.93 -12.60 9.14
CA TYR A 49 -0.16 -12.30 10.34
C TYR A 49 -0.49 -13.30 11.47
N PRO A 50 0.40 -13.44 12.45
CA PRO A 50 0.09 -14.01 13.75
C PRO A 50 -1.23 -13.49 14.31
N GLY A 51 -2.06 -14.40 14.81
CA GLY A 51 -3.40 -14.05 15.31
C GLY A 51 -4.48 -13.88 14.22
N GLY A 52 -4.14 -14.09 12.94
CA GLY A 52 -5.09 -14.25 11.84
C GLY A 52 -5.51 -12.96 11.13
N ALA A 53 -4.98 -11.80 11.51
CA ALA A 53 -5.15 -10.58 10.72
C ALA A 53 -4.48 -10.75 9.34
N THR A 54 -4.99 -10.05 8.33
CA THR A 54 -4.49 -10.18 6.95
C THR A 54 -4.24 -8.84 6.28
N ALA A 55 -3.23 -8.78 5.41
CA ALA A 55 -3.09 -7.75 4.39
C ALA A 55 -3.37 -8.38 3.03
N ASN A 56 -4.39 -7.88 2.33
CA ASN A 56 -4.81 -8.39 1.04
C ASN A 56 -4.50 -7.37 -0.04
N TYR A 57 -4.07 -7.85 -1.21
CA TYR A 57 -3.64 -7.02 -2.32
C TYR A 57 -4.42 -7.42 -3.57
N THR A 58 -4.99 -6.43 -4.24
CA THR A 58 -5.55 -6.64 -5.58
C THR A 58 -4.76 -5.83 -6.60
N TYR A 59 -4.75 -6.32 -7.82
CA TYR A 59 -4.03 -5.71 -8.93
C TYR A 59 -4.98 -5.49 -10.09
N PHE A 60 -4.73 -4.45 -10.86
CA PHE A 60 -5.45 -4.24 -12.11
C PHE A 60 -5.22 -5.40 -13.10
N PRO A 61 -6.03 -5.51 -14.17
CA PRO A 61 -5.77 -6.44 -15.28
C PRO A 61 -4.45 -6.17 -16.02
N ASN A 62 -4.08 -7.09 -16.92
CA ASN A 62 -2.90 -6.93 -17.78
C ASN A 62 -2.94 -5.65 -18.64
N ALA A 63 -4.13 -5.19 -19.03
CA ALA A 63 -4.30 -3.97 -19.81
C ALA A 63 -3.91 -2.68 -19.06
N GLN A 64 -3.69 -2.76 -17.75
CA GLN A 64 -3.20 -1.67 -16.90
C GLN A 64 -1.97 -2.15 -16.09
N ASP A 65 -1.11 -2.92 -16.75
CA ASP A 65 0.19 -3.38 -16.28
C ASP A 65 0.20 -4.14 -14.95
N ARG A 66 -0.94 -4.72 -14.53
CA ARG A 66 -1.06 -5.40 -13.23
C ARG A 66 -0.62 -4.53 -12.05
N ARG A 67 -0.78 -3.20 -12.14
CA ARG A 67 -0.43 -2.27 -11.05
C ARG A 67 -1.28 -2.53 -9.81
N LEU A 68 -0.74 -2.20 -8.64
CA LEU A 68 -1.43 -2.39 -7.37
C LEU A 68 -2.71 -1.55 -7.32
N GLN A 69 -3.85 -2.19 -7.21
CA GLN A 69 -5.15 -1.51 -7.19
C GLN A 69 -5.59 -1.22 -5.75
N GLN A 70 -5.44 -2.19 -4.85
CA GLN A 70 -5.92 -2.08 -3.48
C GLN A 70 -4.98 -2.77 -2.50
N ILE A 71 -4.82 -2.16 -1.33
CA ILE A 71 -4.35 -2.82 -0.11
C ILE A 71 -5.50 -2.80 0.89
N LYS A 72 -5.92 -3.97 1.38
CA LYS A 72 -7.00 -4.11 2.37
C LYS A 72 -6.55 -4.93 3.56
N ASN A 73 -6.44 -4.25 4.70
CA ASN A 73 -6.06 -4.86 5.97
C ASN A 73 -7.30 -5.23 6.77
N LEU A 74 -7.39 -6.49 7.17
CA LEU A 74 -8.53 -7.03 7.90
C LEU A 74 -8.07 -7.64 9.23
N SER A 75 -8.92 -7.56 10.25
CA SER A 75 -8.75 -8.34 11.47
C SER A 75 -8.95 -9.83 11.18
N SER A 76 -8.67 -10.67 12.18
CA SER A 76 -8.95 -12.11 12.12
C SER A 76 -10.43 -12.46 12.00
N THR A 77 -11.32 -11.52 12.32
CA THR A 77 -12.77 -11.62 12.14
C THR A 77 -13.26 -10.96 10.84
N ALA A 78 -12.34 -10.70 9.89
CA ALA A 78 -12.59 -10.03 8.62
C ALA A 78 -13.14 -8.59 8.74
N ALA A 79 -13.02 -7.96 9.91
CA ALA A 79 -13.38 -6.56 10.09
C ALA A 79 -12.32 -5.66 9.45
N LEU A 80 -12.74 -4.57 8.80
CA LEU A 80 -11.82 -3.63 8.17
C LEU A 80 -10.93 -2.95 9.22
N ILE A 81 -9.61 -3.00 9.04
CA ILE A 81 -8.64 -2.20 9.80
C ILE A 81 -8.27 -0.94 9.00
N SER A 82 -7.89 -1.11 7.74
CA SER A 82 -7.61 -0.01 6.82
C SER A 82 -7.69 -0.48 5.36
N GLN A 83 -8.00 0.44 4.46
CA GLN A 83 -8.03 0.22 3.02
C GLN A 83 -7.38 1.39 2.30
N PHE A 84 -6.61 1.07 1.27
CA PHE A 84 -5.95 2.01 0.37
C PHE A 84 -6.25 1.60 -1.07
N ASP A 85 -6.85 2.50 -1.86
CA ASP A 85 -7.14 2.25 -3.28
C ASP A 85 -6.35 3.23 -4.15
N TYR A 86 -5.84 2.74 -5.27
CA TYR A 86 -4.97 3.48 -6.18
C TYR A 86 -5.54 3.48 -7.59
N THR A 87 -5.42 4.63 -8.26
CA THR A 87 -5.51 4.71 -9.73
C THR A 87 -4.25 5.34 -10.26
N TYR A 88 -4.01 5.16 -11.56
CA TYR A 88 -2.80 5.64 -12.21
C TYR A 88 -3.15 6.44 -13.46
N ASP A 89 -2.26 7.35 -13.84
CA ASP A 89 -2.24 7.92 -15.19
C ASP A 89 -1.60 6.93 -16.19
N THR A 90 -1.40 7.40 -17.42
CA THR A 90 -0.84 6.62 -18.53
C THR A 90 0.66 6.32 -18.36
N GLU A 91 1.40 7.23 -17.74
CA GLU A 91 2.81 7.07 -17.39
C GLU A 91 2.99 6.16 -16.17
N GLY A 92 1.91 5.95 -15.40
CA GLY A 92 1.87 5.05 -14.27
C GLY A 92 2.11 5.72 -12.92
N GLN A 93 2.03 7.04 -12.85
CA GLN A 93 2.03 7.81 -11.62
C GLN A 93 0.66 7.68 -10.94
N ILE A 94 0.62 7.77 -9.61
CA ILE A 94 -0.63 7.61 -8.86
C ILE A 94 -1.50 8.84 -9.14
N LEU A 95 -2.65 8.69 -9.80
CA LEU A 95 -3.58 9.79 -10.03
C LEU A 95 -4.52 10.00 -8.83
N THR A 96 -4.97 8.90 -8.21
CA THR A 96 -5.78 8.98 -6.99
C THR A 96 -5.32 8.00 -5.94
N TRP A 97 -5.37 8.44 -4.69
CA TRP A 97 -5.09 7.60 -3.53
C TRP A 97 -6.21 7.75 -2.50
N LYS A 98 -7.09 6.75 -2.42
CA LYS A 98 -8.15 6.68 -1.42
C LYS A 98 -7.65 6.03 -0.14
N LYS A 99 -8.12 6.51 1.00
CA LYS A 99 -7.84 6.01 2.34
C LYS A 99 -9.14 5.87 3.10
N ASN A 100 -9.35 4.70 3.67
CA ASN A 100 -10.47 4.45 4.55
C ASN A 100 -10.02 3.62 5.76
N ASN A 101 -10.55 3.95 6.93
CA ASN A 101 -10.50 3.10 8.11
C ASN A 101 -11.71 3.41 9.01
N PRO A 102 -12.11 2.50 9.92
CA PRO A 102 -13.32 2.70 10.72
C PRO A 102 -13.32 3.92 11.64
N SER A 103 -12.17 4.51 11.94
CA SER A 103 -12.08 5.72 12.79
C SER A 103 -12.29 7.02 12.02
N MET A 104 -12.33 6.97 10.68
CA MET A 104 -12.53 8.14 9.83
C MET A 104 -14.01 8.48 9.71
N THR A 105 -14.32 9.78 9.65
CA THR A 105 -15.68 10.30 9.39
C THR A 105 -16.18 10.02 7.97
N GLY A 106 -15.27 9.62 7.06
CA GLY A 106 -15.55 9.23 5.68
C GLY A 106 -14.26 8.83 4.97
N THR A 107 -14.38 8.13 3.84
CA THR A 107 -13.24 7.84 2.97
C THR A 107 -12.65 9.16 2.46
N GLN A 108 -11.34 9.31 2.55
CA GLN A 108 -10.64 10.46 1.97
C GLN A 108 -9.86 10.06 0.74
N ARG A 109 -9.71 10.97 -0.22
CA ARG A 109 -8.99 10.75 -1.47
C ARG A 109 -8.02 11.89 -1.75
N TYR A 110 -6.78 11.56 -2.06
CA TYR A 110 -5.88 12.49 -2.72
C TYR A 110 -6.10 12.43 -4.23
N ASP A 111 -6.14 13.59 -4.88
CA ASP A 111 -6.06 13.71 -6.34
C ASP A 111 -4.69 14.30 -6.64
N LEU A 112 -3.78 13.50 -7.18
CA LEU A 112 -2.39 13.91 -7.37
C LEU A 112 -2.21 14.46 -8.79
N GLY A 113 -1.51 15.58 -8.90
CA GLY A 113 -1.18 16.19 -10.18
C GLY A 113 0.32 16.42 -10.27
N TYR A 114 0.89 16.11 -11.43
CA TYR A 114 2.32 16.14 -11.70
C TYR A 114 2.65 17.14 -12.81
N ASP A 115 3.91 17.57 -12.88
CA ASP A 115 4.44 18.24 -14.06
C ASP A 115 4.96 17.22 -15.10
N ASN A 116 5.46 17.72 -16.24
CA ASN A 116 5.98 16.87 -17.32
C ASN A 116 7.30 16.17 -16.98
N ALA A 117 7.88 16.45 -15.81
CA ALA A 117 9.08 15.79 -15.29
C ALA A 117 8.74 14.83 -14.14
N ASP A 118 7.46 14.44 -14.02
CA ASP A 118 6.92 13.52 -13.01
C ASP A 118 7.09 14.03 -11.56
N GLN A 119 7.18 15.34 -11.38
CA GLN A 119 7.27 15.96 -10.06
C GLN A 119 5.88 16.32 -9.55
N LEU A 120 5.55 15.91 -8.31
CA LEU A 120 4.24 16.16 -7.71
C LEU A 120 4.03 17.66 -7.49
N LEU A 121 3.10 18.27 -8.23
CA LEU A 121 2.74 19.68 -8.12
C LEU A 121 1.58 19.92 -7.15
N THR A 122 0.57 19.04 -7.13
CA THR A 122 -0.64 19.23 -6.32
C THR A 122 -1.11 17.94 -5.70
N ALA A 123 -1.59 18.02 -4.45
CA ALA A 123 -2.20 16.90 -3.74
C ALA A 123 -3.40 17.36 -2.88
N PRO A 124 -4.50 17.85 -3.47
CA PRO A 124 -5.76 18.05 -2.73
C PRO A 124 -6.25 16.75 -2.09
N LEU A 125 -6.41 16.78 -0.77
CA LEU A 125 -7.14 15.81 0.02
C LEU A 125 -8.62 16.20 0.06
N LYS A 126 -9.48 15.31 -0.39
CA LYS A 126 -10.92 15.49 -0.45
C LYS A 126 -11.64 14.39 0.32
N ASP A 127 -12.85 14.69 0.78
CA ASP A 127 -13.83 13.65 1.10
C ASP A 127 -14.22 12.95 -0.22
N ASP A 128 -14.11 11.62 -0.27
CA ASP A 128 -14.26 10.86 -1.50
C ASP A 128 -15.71 10.84 -2.01
N ALA A 129 -16.68 10.85 -1.10
CA ALA A 129 -18.09 10.76 -1.44
C ALA A 129 -18.65 12.09 -1.94
N THR A 130 -18.28 13.20 -1.27
CA THR A 130 -18.79 14.54 -1.56
C THR A 130 -17.89 15.36 -2.48
N GLY A 131 -16.62 14.97 -2.63
CA GLY A 131 -15.60 15.75 -3.34
C GLY A 131 -15.15 17.02 -2.59
N ALA A 132 -15.64 17.24 -1.37
CA ALA A 132 -15.33 18.43 -0.59
C ALA A 132 -13.84 18.47 -0.22
N LEU A 133 -13.19 19.63 -0.43
CA LEU A 133 -11.79 19.81 -0.06
C LEU A 133 -11.64 19.77 1.47
N VAL A 134 -10.75 18.91 1.95
CA VAL A 134 -10.34 18.81 3.35
C VAL A 134 -9.06 19.62 3.55
N LYS A 135 -8.09 19.41 2.66
CA LYS A 135 -6.77 20.04 2.71
C LYS A 135 -6.17 20.06 1.32
N GLN A 136 -5.31 21.03 1.00
CA GLN A 136 -4.58 21.07 -0.26
C GLN A 136 -3.11 21.28 -0.01
N TYR A 137 -2.28 20.48 -0.69
CA TYR A 137 -0.84 20.69 -0.77
C TYR A 137 -0.49 21.09 -2.21
N THR A 138 0.41 22.05 -2.34
CA THR A 138 1.01 22.44 -3.62
C THR A 138 2.51 22.60 -3.45
N TYR A 139 3.26 22.21 -4.48
CA TYR A 139 4.72 22.19 -4.46
C TYR A 139 5.26 22.90 -5.70
N GLY A 140 6.38 23.60 -5.52
CA GLY A 140 7.15 24.20 -6.59
C GLY A 140 8.55 23.64 -6.63
N TYR A 141 9.15 23.58 -7.83
CA TYR A 141 10.48 23.05 -8.06
C TYR A 141 11.28 24.00 -8.96
N ASP A 142 12.60 24.00 -8.81
CA ASP A 142 13.50 24.61 -9.78
C ASP A 142 13.87 23.63 -10.90
N VAL A 143 14.64 24.10 -11.89
CA VAL A 143 15.08 23.29 -13.04
C VAL A 143 16.01 22.14 -12.67
N ALA A 144 16.57 22.14 -11.46
CA ALA A 144 17.40 21.06 -10.93
C ALA A 144 16.60 20.09 -10.04
N ALA A 145 15.26 20.18 -10.07
CA ALA A 145 14.32 19.38 -9.29
C ALA A 145 14.42 19.57 -7.76
N ASN A 146 15.02 20.68 -7.30
CA ASN A 146 14.95 21.03 -5.89
C ASN A 146 13.55 21.57 -5.58
N ARG A 147 12.89 21.05 -4.56
CA ARG A 147 11.62 21.58 -4.07
C ARG A 147 11.84 22.95 -3.45
N THR A 148 11.33 24.00 -4.08
CA THR A 148 11.50 25.41 -3.67
C THR A 148 10.34 25.93 -2.83
N SER A 149 9.17 25.31 -2.90
CA SER A 149 8.01 25.72 -2.10
C SER A 149 7.11 24.55 -1.70
N GLU A 150 6.41 24.75 -0.59
CA GLU A 150 5.27 23.95 -0.15
C GLU A 150 4.22 24.91 0.41
N THR A 151 3.03 24.92 -0.17
CA THR A 151 1.90 25.68 0.37
C THR A 151 0.79 24.72 0.79
N VAL A 152 0.29 24.92 2.00
CA VAL A 152 -0.75 24.10 2.62
C VAL A 152 -2.00 24.95 2.82
N GLY A 153 -3.04 24.67 2.04
CA GLY A 153 -4.37 25.28 2.20
C GLY A 153 -5.29 24.38 3.02
N THR A 154 -6.11 24.96 3.87
CA THR A 154 -7.21 24.28 4.57
C THR A 154 -8.54 24.88 4.15
N LYS A 155 -9.61 24.10 4.28
CA LYS A 155 -10.97 24.65 4.20
C LYS A 155 -11.15 25.69 5.32
N THR A 156 -11.59 26.91 4.98
CA THR A 156 -12.13 27.90 5.93
C THR A 156 -13.53 27.50 6.38
#